data_AF-A0A386RE27-F1
#
_entry.id   AF-A0A386RE27-F1
#
_cell.length_a   1.000
_cell.length_b   1.000
_cell.length_c   1.000
_cell.angle_alpha   90.00
_cell.angle_beta   90.00
_cell.angle_gamma   90.00
#
_symmetry.space_group_name_H-M   'P 1'
#
loop_
_entity.id
_entity.type
_entity.pdbx_description
1 polymer ?
#
loop_
_entity_poly.entity_id
_entity_poly.type
_entity_poly.pdbx_seq_one_letter_code
_entity_poly.pdbx_strand_id
1 'polypeptide(L)'
;MKSMKKLAYHFGIKLRFYPSAKQKQMIKQNYDAQRFVYNQYVGANRLIYHLKKSSKAKQLNSGLPFVMMEMTKYEIEAANRLIEKQELIAKPKNVRDKYDFLRVKEIDSLAIANAIQNYRKAWRNYRKIGHGIPSFHKKSNSWSYQTNCQYPGQKSLS
;
A
#
# COMPACT_ATOMS: atom_id res chain seq x y z
N MET A 1 -19.63 -15.89 10.93
CA MET A 1 -19.93 -16.20 9.52
C MET A 1 -18.93 -17.23 8.99
N LYS A 2 -19.35 -18.26 8.25
CA LYS A 2 -18.43 -19.27 7.67
C LYS A 2 -17.56 -18.61 6.57
N SER A 3 -16.27 -18.98 6.49
CA SER A 3 -15.39 -18.57 5.38
C SER A 3 -15.91 -19.14 4.06
N MET A 4 -15.77 -18.42 2.93
CA MET A 4 -16.23 -18.90 1.61
C MET A 4 -15.71 -20.31 1.28
N LYS A 5 -14.49 -20.65 1.71
CA LYS A 5 -13.90 -21.99 1.54
C LYS A 5 -14.68 -23.11 2.24
N LYS A 6 -15.55 -22.76 3.20
CA LYS A 6 -16.38 -23.69 3.98
C LYS A 6 -17.83 -23.75 3.48
N LEU A 7 -18.17 -23.03 2.41
CA LEU A 7 -19.50 -23.11 1.78
C LEU A 7 -19.53 -24.28 0.81
N ALA A 8 -20.65 -24.99 0.75
CA ALA A 8 -20.83 -26.13 -0.17
C ALA A 8 -20.68 -25.69 -1.64
N TYR A 9 -21.07 -24.46 -1.96
CA TYR A 9 -20.95 -23.88 -3.28
C TYR A 9 -20.46 -22.42 -3.20
N HIS A 10 -19.65 -22.02 -4.17
CA HIS A 10 -19.25 -20.64 -4.39
C HIS A 10 -19.16 -20.38 -5.90
N PHE A 11 -19.89 -19.38 -6.39
CA PHE A 11 -19.93 -19.04 -7.81
C PHE A 11 -19.32 -17.66 -8.04
N GLY A 12 -18.57 -17.52 -9.13
CA GLY A 12 -18.08 -16.23 -9.61
C GLY A 12 -18.94 -15.76 -10.78
N ILE A 13 -19.44 -14.53 -10.73
CA ILE A 13 -20.22 -13.93 -11.81
C ILE A 13 -19.41 -12.80 -12.44
N LYS A 14 -19.34 -12.75 -13.78
CA LYS A 14 -18.75 -11.66 -14.54
C LYS A 14 -19.85 -10.89 -15.25
N LEU A 15 -20.06 -9.64 -14.84
CA LEU A 15 -21.10 -8.77 -15.39
C LEU A 15 -20.50 -7.61 -16.18
N ARG A 16 -21.22 -7.14 -17.18
CA ARG A 16 -20.97 -5.86 -17.86
C ARG A 16 -22.07 -4.89 -17.45
N PHE A 17 -21.69 -3.70 -16.98
CA PHE A 17 -22.62 -2.63 -16.65
C PHE A 17 -22.14 -1.32 -17.28
N TYR A 18 -23.07 -0.40 -17.53
CA TYR A 18 -22.79 0.90 -18.14
C TYR A 18 -23.00 2.01 -17.09
N PRO A 19 -21.92 2.50 -16.45
CA PRO A 19 -22.04 3.46 -15.36
C PRO A 19 -22.54 4.83 -15.83
N SER A 20 -23.31 5.50 -14.98
CA SER A 20 -23.65 6.92 -15.11
C SER A 20 -22.41 7.81 -14.98
N ALA A 21 -22.52 9.09 -15.35
CA ALA A 21 -21.41 10.05 -15.24
C ALA A 21 -20.86 10.14 -13.79
N LYS A 22 -21.75 10.20 -12.80
CA LYS A 22 -21.39 10.20 -11.37
C LYS A 22 -20.67 8.92 -10.95
N GLN A 23 -21.14 7.76 -11.41
CA GLN A 23 -20.50 6.47 -11.12
C GLN A 23 -19.11 6.38 -11.76
N LYS A 24 -18.93 6.88 -12.99
CA LYS A 24 -17.61 6.95 -13.64
C LYS A 24 -16.63 7.81 -12.82
N GLN A 25 -17.07 8.96 -12.33
CA GLN A 25 -16.26 9.83 -11.47
C GLN A 25 -15.84 9.12 -10.18
N MET A 26 -16.78 8.46 -9.51
CA MET A 26 -16.51 7.67 -8.30
C MET A 26 -15.50 6.55 -8.56
N ILE A 27 -15.64 5.81 -9.67
CA ILE A 27 -14.69 4.76 -10.07
C ILE A 27 -13.29 5.35 -10.29
N LYS A 28 -13.21 6.51 -10.97
CA LYS A 28 -11.94 7.19 -11.24
C LYS A 28 -11.25 7.65 -9.96
N GLN A 29 -11.98 8.29 -9.04
CA GLN A 29 -11.44 8.74 -7.75
C GLN A 29 -10.87 7.57 -6.94
N ASN A 30 -11.60 6.46 -6.89
CA ASN A 30 -11.16 5.25 -6.18
C ASN A 30 -9.96 4.58 -6.84
N TYR A 31 -9.94 4.54 -8.17
CA TYR A 31 -8.78 4.08 -8.94
C TYR A 31 -7.53 4.92 -8.62
N ASP A 32 -7.65 6.24 -8.65
CA ASP A 32 -6.53 7.15 -8.40
C ASP A 32 -6.05 7.05 -6.95
N ALA A 33 -6.96 6.94 -5.98
CA ALA A 33 -6.63 6.72 -4.58
C ALA A 33 -5.88 5.39 -4.35
N GLN A 34 -6.38 4.30 -4.93
CA GLN A 34 -5.75 2.98 -4.85
C GLN A 34 -4.32 3.03 -5.41
N ARG A 35 -4.14 3.67 -6.58
CA ARG A 35 -2.85 3.82 -7.25
C ARG A 35 -1.89 4.68 -6.43
N PHE A 36 -2.37 5.79 -5.90
CA PHE A 36 -1.57 6.68 -5.06
C PHE A 36 -1.04 5.95 -3.83
N VAL A 37 -1.91 5.25 -3.09
CA VAL A 37 -1.53 4.50 -1.89
C VAL A 37 -0.48 3.43 -2.24
N TYR A 38 -0.72 2.63 -3.28
CA TYR A 38 0.24 1.62 -3.73
C TYR A 38 1.61 2.24 -4.04
N ASN A 39 1.62 3.34 -4.80
CA ASN A 39 2.85 4.04 -5.18
C ASN A 39 3.60 4.61 -3.98
N GLN A 40 2.90 5.16 -2.98
CA GLN A 40 3.54 5.67 -1.78
C GLN A 40 4.23 4.56 -1.00
N TYR A 41 3.58 3.41 -0.85
CA TYR A 41 4.18 2.24 -0.20
C TYR A 41 5.40 1.70 -0.96
N VAL A 42 5.31 1.62 -2.30
CA VAL A 42 6.44 1.21 -3.15
C VAL A 42 7.60 2.19 -3.03
N GLY A 43 7.35 3.49 -3.18
CA GLY A 43 8.38 4.53 -3.12
C GLY A 43 9.09 4.55 -1.77
N ALA A 44 8.34 4.54 -0.67
CA ALA A 44 8.88 4.49 0.69
C ALA A 44 9.79 3.27 0.89
N ASN A 45 9.35 2.08 0.48
CA ASN A 45 10.14 0.86 0.66
C ASN A 45 11.33 0.76 -0.29
N ARG A 46 11.26 1.33 -1.50
CA ARG A 46 12.42 1.41 -2.39
C ARG A 46 13.53 2.25 -1.77
N LEU A 47 13.19 3.40 -1.19
CA LEU A 47 14.14 4.24 -0.46
C LEU A 47 14.79 3.44 0.69
N ILE A 48 13.98 2.81 1.54
CA ILE A 48 14.48 1.99 2.66
C ILE A 48 15.35 0.82 2.17
N TYR A 49 14.94 0.15 1.10
CA TYR A 49 15.67 -0.98 0.52
C TYR A 49 17.05 -0.56 -0.01
N HIS A 50 17.09 0.51 -0.81
CA HIS A 50 18.35 1.00 -1.36
C HIS A 50 19.28 1.50 -0.26
N LEU A 51 18.76 2.15 0.78
CA LEU A 51 19.56 2.63 1.91
C LEU A 51 20.14 1.48 2.76
N LYS A 52 19.36 0.41 3.00
CA LYS A 52 19.87 -0.80 3.65
C LYS A 52 20.94 -1.50 2.81
N LYS A 53 20.85 -1.42 1.48
CA LYS A 53 21.80 -2.05 0.55
C LYS A 53 23.06 -1.20 0.32
N SER A 54 22.93 0.13 0.30
CA SER A 54 24.05 1.05 0.24
C SER A 54 24.81 1.00 1.57
N SER A 55 26.10 0.71 1.48
CA SER A 55 27.13 0.50 2.50
C SER A 55 27.07 1.25 3.85
N LYS A 56 26.28 2.32 4.02
CA LYS A 56 26.15 3.07 5.30
C LYS A 56 25.61 2.21 6.45
N ALA A 57 24.71 1.27 6.18
CA ALA A 57 24.25 0.31 7.20
C ALA A 57 25.31 -0.74 7.57
N LYS A 58 26.25 -1.06 6.65
CA LYS A 58 27.39 -1.94 6.95
C LYS A 58 28.46 -1.24 7.80
N GLN A 59 28.63 0.08 7.62
CA GLN A 59 29.52 0.91 8.45
C GLN A 59 28.96 1.16 9.87
N LEU A 60 27.65 1.33 10.05
CA LEU A 60 27.05 1.44 11.39
C LEU A 60 27.18 0.14 12.21
N ASN A 61 27.24 -1.02 11.54
CA ASN A 61 27.41 -2.32 12.18
C ASN A 61 28.88 -2.72 12.43
N SER A 62 29.87 -1.94 11.99
CA SER A 62 31.29 -2.29 12.14
C SER A 62 31.89 -1.91 13.51
N GLY A 63 31.07 -1.52 14.50
CA GLY A 63 31.48 -1.44 15.90
C GLY A 63 32.62 -0.47 16.23
N LEU A 64 33.03 0.40 15.30
CA LEU A 64 34.11 1.36 15.51
C LEU A 64 33.53 2.66 16.10
N PRO A 65 33.75 2.97 17.40
CA PRO A 65 33.07 4.06 18.09
C PRO A 65 33.66 5.45 17.79
N PHE A 66 34.68 5.56 16.92
CA PHE A 66 35.61 6.69 16.96
C PHE A 66 35.31 7.87 16.01
N VAL A 67 34.28 7.82 15.16
CA VAL A 67 33.96 8.97 14.29
C VAL A 67 32.46 9.25 14.28
N MET A 68 31.94 9.81 15.37
CA MET A 68 30.70 10.59 15.28
C MET A 68 31.04 11.97 14.70
N MET A 69 31.33 12.02 13.40
CA MET A 69 31.29 13.28 12.67
C MET A 69 29.86 13.83 12.75
N GLU A 70 29.72 15.12 13.06
CA GLU A 70 28.42 15.78 12.99
C GLU A 70 27.86 15.60 11.58
N MET A 71 26.63 15.06 11.50
CA MET A 71 25.97 14.90 10.21
C MET A 71 25.76 16.26 9.57
N THR A 72 26.03 16.34 8.27
CA THR A 72 25.69 17.52 7.51
C THR A 72 24.17 17.76 7.53
N LYS A 73 23.73 19.01 7.41
CA LYS A 73 22.29 19.37 7.34
C LYS A 73 21.52 18.52 6.32
N TYR A 74 22.13 18.22 5.18
CA TYR A 74 21.54 17.38 4.13
C TYR A 74 21.34 15.92 4.56
N GLU A 75 22.28 15.36 5.33
CA GLU A 75 22.17 14.00 5.84
C GLU A 75 21.10 13.88 6.93
N ILE A 76 20.99 14.90 7.79
CA ILE A 76 19.92 15.00 8.79
C ILE A 76 18.56 15.03 8.08
N GLU A 77 18.41 15.87 7.06
CA GLU A 77 17.16 15.95 6.30
C GLU A 77 16.83 14.61 5.60
N ALA A 78 17.82 13.96 5.00
CA ALA A 78 17.65 12.65 4.38
C ALA A 78 17.24 11.57 5.40
N ALA A 79 17.81 11.59 6.60
CA ALA A 79 17.44 10.70 7.70
C ALA A 79 16.01 10.96 8.18
N ASN A 80 15.62 12.22 8.36
CA ASN A 80 14.26 12.60 8.75
C ASN A 80 13.23 12.14 7.70
N ARG A 81 13.52 12.35 6.41
CA ARG A 81 12.68 11.83 5.31
C ARG A 81 12.55 10.31 5.36
N LEU A 82 13.61 9.59 5.73
CA LEU A 82 13.57 8.13 5.87
C LEU A 82 12.65 7.72 7.02
N ILE A 83 12.83 8.32 8.20
CA ILE A 83 12.00 8.07 9.39
C ILE A 83 10.53 8.31 9.05
N GLU A 84 10.21 9.45 8.44
CA GLU A 84 8.87 9.79 8.01
C GLU A 84 8.29 8.75 7.03
N LYS A 85 9.07 8.29 6.05
CA LYS A 85 8.64 7.24 5.11
C LYS A 85 8.47 5.89 5.80
N GLN A 86 9.28 5.56 6.80
CA GLN A 86 9.18 4.34 7.58
C GLN A 86 7.93 4.35 8.47
N GLU A 87 7.65 5.47 9.12
CA GLU A 87 6.41 5.68 9.88
C GLU A 87 5.19 5.58 8.96
N LEU A 88 5.23 6.19 7.77
CA LEU A 88 4.14 6.16 6.81
C LEU A 88 3.71 4.73 6.44
N ILE A 89 4.67 3.82 6.24
CA ILE A 89 4.37 2.43 5.86
C ILE A 89 4.09 1.51 7.05
N ALA A 90 4.45 1.95 8.27
CA ALA A 90 4.37 1.11 9.47
C ALA A 90 2.94 0.65 9.75
N LYS A 91 1.98 1.58 9.69
CA LYS A 91 0.55 1.28 9.92
C LYS A 91 -0.29 1.74 8.73
N PRO A 92 -1.26 0.93 8.25
CA PRO A 92 -2.17 1.32 7.17
C PRO A 92 -2.88 2.66 7.38
N LYS A 93 -3.19 2.99 8.65
CA LYS A 93 -3.87 4.23 9.04
C LYS A 93 -3.04 5.47 8.70
N ASN A 94 -1.72 5.39 8.81
CA ASN A 94 -0.82 6.54 8.70
C ASN A 94 -0.89 7.19 7.30
N VAL A 95 -1.04 6.39 6.24
CA VAL A 95 -1.22 6.93 4.88
C VAL A 95 -2.54 7.68 4.78
N ARG A 96 -3.61 7.16 5.38
CA ARG A 96 -4.91 7.82 5.34
C ARG A 96 -4.94 9.10 6.18
N ASP A 97 -4.27 9.10 7.33
CA ASP A 97 -4.19 10.27 8.21
C ASP A 97 -3.31 11.38 7.61
N LYS A 98 -2.26 11.01 6.87
CA LYS A 98 -1.35 11.96 6.22
C LYS A 98 -1.97 12.72 5.05
N TYR A 99 -2.89 12.10 4.31
CA TYR A 99 -3.43 12.67 3.07
C TYR A 99 -4.95 12.84 3.17
N ASP A 100 -5.40 14.08 3.34
CA ASP A 100 -6.80 14.44 3.56
C ASP A 100 -7.76 13.92 2.48
N PHE A 101 -7.32 13.95 1.22
CA PHE A 101 -8.13 13.49 0.11
C PHE A 101 -8.48 11.99 0.19
N LEU A 102 -7.74 11.18 0.96
CA LEU A 102 -8.05 9.76 1.20
C LEU A 102 -9.12 9.56 2.29
N ARG A 103 -9.52 10.63 2.99
CA ARG A 103 -10.53 10.60 4.07
C ARG A 103 -11.92 11.01 3.61
N VAL A 104 -12.02 11.52 2.38
CA VAL A 104 -13.26 11.89 1.71
C VAL A 104 -14.21 10.69 1.62
N LYS A 105 -15.52 10.90 1.79
CA LYS A 105 -16.55 9.85 1.93
C LYS A 105 -16.68 8.98 0.66
N GLU A 106 -16.40 9.58 -0.48
CA GLU A 106 -16.46 8.98 -1.81
C GLU A 106 -15.33 7.97 -2.05
N ILE A 107 -14.28 8.02 -1.23
CA ILE A 107 -13.14 7.09 -1.28
C ILE A 107 -13.48 5.84 -0.48
N ASP A 108 -13.49 4.72 -1.18
CA ASP A 108 -13.67 3.40 -0.64
C ASP A 108 -12.46 2.97 0.18
N SER A 109 -12.69 2.84 1.49
CA SER A 109 -11.70 2.34 2.45
C SER A 109 -11.18 0.93 2.11
N LEU A 110 -11.99 0.08 1.48
CA LEU A 110 -11.60 -1.27 1.09
C LEU A 110 -10.68 -1.26 -0.12
N ALA A 111 -10.83 -0.30 -1.03
CA ALA A 111 -9.90 -0.11 -2.15
C ALA A 111 -8.49 0.24 -1.65
N ILE A 112 -8.40 1.13 -0.66
CA ILE A 112 -7.14 1.45 0.03
C ILE A 112 -6.56 0.20 0.69
N ALA A 113 -7.37 -0.55 1.44
CA ALA A 113 -6.92 -1.74 2.13
C ALA A 113 -6.40 -2.82 1.15
N ASN A 114 -7.08 -2.99 0.02
CA ASN A 114 -6.68 -3.89 -1.05
C ASN A 114 -5.37 -3.45 -1.70
N ALA A 115 -5.15 -2.13 -1.91
CA ALA A 115 -3.88 -1.61 -2.40
C ALA A 115 -2.69 -2.01 -1.51
N ILE A 116 -2.86 -1.87 -0.19
CA ILE A 116 -1.84 -2.21 0.82
C ILE A 116 -1.59 -3.72 0.83
N GLN A 117 -2.64 -4.54 0.76
CA GLN A 117 -2.52 -6.00 0.68
C GLN A 117 -1.77 -6.45 -0.58
N ASN A 118 -2.11 -5.87 -1.74
CA ASN A 118 -1.45 -6.14 -3.02
C ASN A 118 0.03 -5.74 -2.97
N TYR A 119 0.34 -4.58 -2.38
CA TYR A 119 1.71 -4.14 -2.14
C TYR A 119 2.49 -5.15 -1.27
N ARG A 120 1.91 -5.59 -0.15
CA ARG A 120 2.54 -6.59 0.75
C ARG A 120 2.77 -7.91 0.04
N LYS A 121 1.82 -8.35 -0.80
CA LYS A 121 1.95 -9.56 -1.62
C LYS A 121 3.10 -9.43 -2.62
N ALA A 122 3.20 -8.28 -3.32
CA ALA A 122 4.28 -8.04 -4.28
C ALA A 122 5.66 -8.09 -3.61
N TRP A 123 5.84 -7.46 -2.46
CA TRP A 123 7.10 -7.53 -1.70
C TRP A 123 7.39 -8.91 -1.12
N ARG A 124 6.35 -9.66 -0.70
CA ARG A 124 6.52 -11.05 -0.29
C ARG A 124 7.01 -11.91 -1.45
N ASN A 125 6.44 -11.73 -2.64
CA ASN A 125 6.85 -12.46 -3.84
C ASN A 125 8.28 -12.10 -4.27
N TYR A 126 8.67 -10.83 -4.20
CA TYR A 126 10.06 -10.39 -4.38
C TYR A 126 11.02 -11.17 -3.47
N ARG A 127 10.71 -11.26 -2.16
CA ARG A 127 11.57 -11.92 -1.17
C ARG A 127 11.59 -13.45 -1.27
N LYS A 128 10.46 -14.08 -1.62
CA LYS A 128 10.33 -15.54 -1.64
C LYS A 128 10.73 -16.19 -2.97
N ILE A 129 10.36 -15.56 -4.08
CA ILE A 129 10.43 -16.15 -5.42
C ILE A 129 11.51 -15.45 -6.27
N GLY A 130 12.03 -14.29 -5.82
CA GLY A 130 13.05 -13.56 -6.58
C GLY A 130 12.49 -12.75 -7.76
N HIS A 131 11.19 -12.46 -7.78
CA HIS A 131 10.64 -11.47 -8.73
C HIS A 131 11.35 -10.11 -8.59
N GLY A 132 11.27 -9.25 -9.61
CA GLY A 132 11.85 -7.89 -9.56
C GLY A 132 11.25 -7.01 -8.46
N ILE A 133 11.98 -5.96 -8.07
CA ILE A 133 11.54 -4.99 -7.05
C ILE A 133 10.15 -4.46 -7.44
N PRO A 134 9.15 -4.48 -6.54
CA PRO A 134 7.82 -4.03 -6.85
C PRO A 134 7.80 -2.62 -7.45
N SER A 135 7.13 -2.49 -8.59
CA SER A 135 6.87 -1.24 -9.27
C SER A 135 5.40 -1.26 -9.71
N PHE A 136 4.75 -0.11 -9.71
CA PHE A 136 3.42 -0.01 -10.28
C PHE A 136 3.53 -0.02 -11.81
N HIS A 137 2.93 -1.02 -12.44
CA HIS A 137 2.90 -1.13 -13.89
C HIS A 137 1.45 -1.08 -14.38
N LYS A 138 1.13 -0.11 -15.23
CA LYS A 138 -0.20 0.03 -15.86
C LYS A 138 -0.18 -0.69 -17.21
N LYS A 139 -0.97 -1.76 -17.34
CA LYS A 139 -1.07 -2.56 -18.57
C LYS A 139 -2.10 -2.06 -19.58
N SER A 140 -3.06 -1.24 -19.15
CA SER A 140 -4.16 -0.76 -20.00
C SER A 140 -4.59 0.63 -19.58
N ASN A 141 -5.12 1.41 -20.51
CA ASN A 141 -5.68 2.74 -20.26
C ASN A 141 -6.99 2.73 -19.46
N SER A 142 -7.61 1.56 -19.28
CA SER A 142 -8.82 1.41 -18.47
C SER A 142 -8.59 1.71 -16.98
N TRP A 143 -9.58 2.35 -16.34
CA TRP A 143 -9.61 2.58 -14.90
C TRP A 143 -10.37 1.44 -14.22
N SER A 144 -9.72 0.77 -13.26
CA SER A 144 -10.33 -0.31 -12.49
C SER A 144 -9.76 -0.37 -11.08
N TYR A 145 -10.64 -0.52 -10.10
CA TYR A 145 -10.26 -0.72 -8.70
C TYR A 145 -10.96 -1.96 -8.15
N GLN A 146 -10.39 -2.55 -7.10
CA GLN A 146 -10.95 -3.72 -6.46
C GLN A 146 -11.48 -3.36 -5.08
N THR A 147 -12.72 -3.75 -4.80
CA THR A 147 -13.34 -3.63 -3.48
C THR A 147 -13.87 -4.98 -3.00
N ASN A 148 -14.21 -5.07 -1.71
CA ASN A 148 -14.70 -6.28 -1.07
C ASN A 148 -16.15 -6.07 -0.60
N CYS A 149 -16.95 -7.14 -0.56
CA CYS A 149 -18.30 -7.06 0.02
C CYS A 149 -18.21 -7.07 1.56
N GLN A 150 -18.91 -6.14 2.21
CA GLN A 150 -19.14 -6.20 3.66
C GLN A 150 -20.47 -6.90 3.90
N TYR A 151 -20.42 -8.04 4.58
CA TYR A 151 -21.62 -8.77 4.98
C TYR A 151 -22.07 -8.27 6.35
N PRO A 152 -23.35 -7.93 6.55
CA PRO A 152 -23.86 -7.62 7.87
C PRO A 152 -23.60 -8.83 8.79
N GLY A 153 -23.05 -8.57 9.97
CA GLY A 153 -22.87 -9.62 10.98
C GLY A 153 -24.23 -10.22 11.34
N GLN A 154 -24.32 -11.55 11.42
CA GLN A 154 -25.49 -12.18 12.01
C GLN A 154 -25.60 -11.66 13.45
N LYS A 155 -26.67 -10.93 13.78
CA LYS A 155 -27.05 -10.75 15.18
C LYS A 155 -27.29 -12.16 15.70
N SER A 156 -26.50 -12.60 16.67
CA SER A 156 -26.84 -13.79 17.46
C SER A 156 -28.20 -13.51 18.08
N LEU A 157 -29.24 -14.21 17.62
CA LEU A 157 -30.46 -14.36 18.39
C LEU A 157 -30.04 -15.13 19.65
N SER A 158 -29.83 -14.38 20.74
CA SER A 158 -29.71 -14.90 22.09
C SER A 158 -31.09 -15.34 22.58
#